data_AF-A0A1M2VEL0-F1
#
_entry.id   AF-A0A1M2VEL0-F1
#
_cell.length_a   1.000
_cell.length_b   1.000
_cell.length_c   1.000
_cell.angle_alpha   90.00
_cell.angle_beta   90.00
_cell.angle_gamma   90.00
#
_symmetry.space_group_name_H-M   'P 1'
#
loop_
_entity.id
_entity.type
_entity.pdbx_description
1 polymer ?
#
loop_
_entity_poly.entity_id
_entity_poly.type
_entity_poly.pdbx_seq_one_letter_code
_entity_poly.pdbx_strand_id
1 'polypeptide(L)'
;MGWFAENIQTQCKGDITANNPIVQDAVAGLEAYAVMRAAACQVNSATNTYCYVDAAQSTHPSDLYMYQLALGLRLPNTTVPSCTPCVQTVMHTLAADGANLSALQKTYPAAAQTVNGACGAQFVANLAQADTSGARGDGARVASGVTAGGAALLLGALLAL
;
A
#
# COMPACT_ATOMS: atom_id res chain seq x y z
N MET A 1 4.60 8.35 -15.07
CA MET A 1 4.72 9.81 -14.85
C MET A 1 5.99 10.21 -14.08
N GLY A 2 6.79 9.28 -13.54
CA GLY A 2 7.97 9.62 -12.73
C GLY A 2 8.97 10.59 -13.38
N TRP A 3 9.35 10.36 -14.65
CA TRP A 3 10.27 11.26 -15.36
C TRP A 3 9.78 12.72 -15.43
N PHE A 4 8.46 12.92 -15.51
CA PHE A 4 7.88 14.27 -15.60
C PHE A 4 7.82 14.93 -14.22
N ALA A 5 7.59 14.16 -13.16
CA ALA A 5 7.71 14.64 -11.78
C ALA A 5 9.14 15.13 -11.50
N GLU A 6 10.16 14.34 -11.88
CA GLU A 6 11.58 14.71 -11.74
C GLU A 6 11.94 15.97 -12.55
N ASN A 7 11.38 16.09 -13.76
CA ASN A 7 11.61 17.27 -14.61
C ASN A 7 11.00 18.54 -13.99
N ILE A 8 9.76 18.50 -13.47
CA ILE A 8 9.17 19.66 -12.79
C ILE A 8 9.99 20.05 -11.56
N GLN A 9 10.44 19.08 -10.76
CA GLN A 9 11.28 19.37 -9.58
C GLN A 9 12.58 20.09 -9.95
N THR A 10 13.13 19.78 -11.12
CA THR A 10 14.36 20.40 -11.63
C THR A 10 14.10 21.79 -12.22
N GLN A 11 13.12 21.92 -13.12
CA GLN A 11 12.86 23.16 -13.87
C GLN A 11 12.17 24.22 -13.01
N CYS A 12 11.30 23.82 -12.09
CA CYS A 12 10.53 24.72 -11.23
C CYS A 12 11.12 24.83 -9.82
N LYS A 13 12.41 24.53 -9.64
CA LYS A 13 13.07 24.54 -8.33
C LYS A 13 12.91 25.86 -7.57
N GLY A 14 12.94 26.99 -8.28
CA GLY A 14 12.71 28.33 -7.71
C GLY A 14 11.31 28.46 -7.09
N ASP A 15 10.28 28.08 -7.84
CA ASP A 15 8.89 28.10 -7.38
C ASP A 15 8.63 27.12 -6.23
N ILE A 16 9.27 25.95 -6.25
CA ILE A 16 9.20 24.97 -5.15
C ILE A 16 9.80 25.57 -3.88
N THR A 17 10.95 26.24 -4.00
CA THR A 17 11.62 26.91 -2.87
C THR A 17 10.77 28.07 -2.33
N ALA A 18 10.03 28.74 -3.22
CA ALA A 18 9.08 29.80 -2.87
C ALA A 18 7.73 29.27 -2.36
N ASN A 19 7.53 27.95 -2.24
CA ASN A 19 6.26 27.32 -1.89
C ASN A 19 5.08 27.76 -2.79
N ASN A 20 5.32 27.90 -4.09
CA ASN A 20 4.25 28.19 -5.04
C ASN A 20 3.22 27.05 -5.06
N PRO A 21 1.94 27.29 -4.67
CA PRO A 21 0.97 26.22 -4.47
C PRO A 21 0.67 25.45 -5.77
N ILE A 22 0.66 26.11 -6.92
CA ILE A 22 0.36 25.48 -8.21
C ILE A 22 1.45 24.45 -8.56
N VAL A 23 2.71 24.78 -8.31
CA VAL A 23 3.84 23.88 -8.59
C VAL A 23 3.87 22.73 -7.59
N GLN A 24 3.61 22.99 -6.31
CA GLN A 24 3.54 21.95 -5.28
C GLN A 24 2.43 20.94 -5.59
N ASP A 25 1.24 21.42 -5.96
CA ASP A 25 0.11 20.57 -6.33
C ASP A 25 0.39 19.77 -7.59
N ALA A 26 1.07 20.36 -8.58
CA ALA A 26 1.49 19.67 -9.78
C ALA A 26 2.48 18.53 -9.47
N VAL A 27 3.51 18.78 -8.65
CA VAL A 27 4.45 17.75 -8.22
C VAL A 27 3.72 16.63 -7.48
N ALA A 28 2.88 16.97 -6.49
CA ALA A 28 2.13 15.99 -5.72
C ALA A 28 1.21 15.14 -6.61
N GLY A 29 0.50 15.75 -7.56
CA GLY A 29 -0.35 15.04 -8.51
C GLY A 29 0.42 14.10 -9.43
N LEU A 30 1.61 14.49 -9.88
CA LEU A 30 2.45 13.66 -10.74
C LEU A 30 3.07 12.47 -10.00
N GLU A 31 3.49 12.67 -8.76
CA GLU A 31 3.97 11.59 -7.88
C GLU A 31 2.83 10.61 -7.57
N ALA A 32 1.64 11.13 -7.23
CA ALA A 32 0.47 10.34 -6.88
C ALA A 32 -0.19 9.62 -8.08
N TYR A 33 0.08 10.03 -9.32
CA TYR A 33 -0.61 9.52 -10.51
C TYR A 33 -0.62 7.98 -10.60
N ALA A 34 0.51 7.34 -10.29
CA ALA A 34 0.64 5.89 -10.38
C ALA A 34 -0.32 5.18 -9.41
N VAL A 35 -0.33 5.58 -8.14
CA VAL A 35 -1.21 4.98 -7.12
C VAL A 35 -2.68 5.33 -7.38
N MET A 36 -2.97 6.56 -7.81
CA MET A 36 -4.34 6.96 -8.13
C MET A 36 -4.90 6.15 -9.29
N ARG A 37 -4.10 5.91 -10.33
CA ARG A 37 -4.47 5.04 -11.44
C ARG A 37 -4.69 3.60 -10.96
N ALA A 38 -3.81 3.08 -10.12
CA ALA A 38 -3.95 1.74 -9.56
C ALA A 38 -5.24 1.60 -8.73
N ALA A 39 -5.57 2.59 -7.91
CA ALA A 39 -6.79 2.64 -7.12
C ALA A 39 -8.05 2.75 -8.01
N ALA A 40 -8.02 3.60 -9.05
CA ALA A 40 -9.14 3.76 -9.98
C ALA A 40 -9.40 2.50 -10.83
N CYS A 41 -8.37 1.69 -11.08
CA CYS A 41 -8.50 0.43 -11.80
C CYS A 41 -9.01 -0.73 -10.94
N GLN A 42 -9.30 -0.53 -9.65
CA GLN A 42 -9.86 -1.58 -8.80
C GLN A 42 -11.29 -1.92 -9.25
N VAL A 43 -11.55 -3.22 -9.35
CA VAL A 43 -12.82 -3.76 -9.85
C VAL A 43 -13.59 -4.38 -8.70
N ASN A 44 -14.88 -4.09 -8.64
CA ASN A 44 -15.82 -4.77 -7.77
C ASN A 44 -16.27 -6.08 -8.43
N SER A 45 -15.90 -7.22 -7.83
CA SER A 45 -16.26 -8.54 -8.35
C SER A 45 -17.76 -8.86 -8.24
N ALA A 46 -18.50 -8.15 -7.38
CA ALA A 46 -19.95 -8.37 -7.21
C ALA A 46 -20.77 -7.74 -8.34
N THR A 47 -20.37 -6.55 -8.81
CA THR A 47 -21.07 -5.76 -9.83
C THR A 47 -20.40 -5.83 -11.21
N ASN A 48 -19.17 -6.35 -11.29
CA ASN A 48 -18.32 -6.32 -12.48
C ASN A 48 -18.08 -4.90 -13.04
N THR A 49 -18.02 -3.90 -12.16
CA THR A 49 -17.76 -2.49 -12.46
C THR A 49 -16.53 -1.99 -11.70
N TYR A 50 -16.02 -0.81 -12.05
CA TYR A 50 -14.94 -0.18 -11.30
C TYR A 50 -15.45 0.34 -9.95
N CYS A 51 -14.67 0.12 -8.89
CA CYS A 51 -14.98 0.62 -7.55
C CYS A 51 -15.18 2.15 -7.53
N TYR A 52 -14.49 2.88 -8.40
CA TYR A 52 -14.69 4.32 -8.55
C TYR A 52 -16.08 4.65 -9.09
N VAL A 53 -16.57 3.88 -10.06
CA VAL A 53 -17.91 4.06 -10.65
C VAL A 53 -18.98 3.74 -9.62
N ASP A 54 -18.82 2.65 -8.85
CA ASP A 54 -19.76 2.29 -7.78
C ASP A 54 -19.83 3.37 -6.70
N ALA A 55 -18.68 3.89 -6.28
CA ALA A 55 -18.60 4.99 -5.32
C ALA A 55 -19.29 6.26 -5.85
N ALA A 56 -19.14 6.57 -7.14
CA ALA A 56 -19.75 7.74 -7.77
C ALA A 56 -21.26 7.60 -7.97
N GLN A 57 -21.77 6.38 -8.13
CA GLN A 57 -23.20 6.11 -8.27
C GLN A 57 -23.93 5.92 -6.93
N SER A 58 -23.18 5.78 -5.83
CA SER A 58 -23.76 5.68 -4.49
C SER A 58 -24.58 6.91 -4.13
N THR A 59 -25.72 6.70 -3.46
CA THR A 59 -26.54 7.77 -2.86
C THR A 59 -25.74 8.66 -1.91
N HIS A 60 -24.69 8.09 -1.29
CA HIS A 60 -23.73 8.80 -0.45
C HIS A 60 -22.31 8.51 -0.96
N PRO A 61 -21.73 9.38 -1.80
CA PRO A 61 -20.46 9.14 -2.46
C PRO A 61 -19.25 9.48 -1.57
N SER A 62 -19.33 9.18 -0.28
CA SER A 62 -18.27 9.42 0.72
C SER A 62 -16.98 8.64 0.40
N ASP A 63 -17.10 7.50 -0.26
CA ASP A 63 -15.94 6.69 -0.65
C ASP A 63 -15.05 7.39 -1.70
N LEU A 64 -15.60 8.37 -2.45
CA LEU A 64 -14.80 9.16 -3.40
C LEU A 64 -13.72 10.00 -2.70
N TYR A 65 -13.90 10.36 -1.43
CA TYR A 65 -12.89 11.12 -0.69
C TYR A 65 -11.60 10.30 -0.46
N MET A 66 -11.68 8.97 -0.51
CA MET A 66 -10.50 8.11 -0.33
C MET A 66 -9.50 8.26 -1.48
N TYR A 67 -9.99 8.49 -2.70
CA TYR A 67 -9.14 8.71 -3.87
C TYR A 67 -8.37 10.03 -3.81
N GLN A 68 -8.83 10.98 -2.99
CA GLN A 68 -8.22 12.30 -2.83
C GLN A 68 -7.06 12.28 -1.82
N LEU A 69 -6.95 11.22 -1.01
CA LEU A 69 -5.89 11.07 -0.02
C LEU A 69 -4.50 11.11 -0.66
N ALA A 70 -4.35 10.51 -1.84
CA ALA A 70 -3.10 10.47 -2.60
C ALA A 70 -2.61 11.87 -3.00
N LEU A 71 -3.53 12.83 -3.15
CA LEU A 71 -3.25 14.23 -3.47
C LEU A 71 -2.96 15.09 -2.23
N GLY A 72 -2.93 14.49 -1.03
CA GLY A 72 -2.70 15.25 0.21
C GLY A 72 -3.94 15.95 0.75
N LEU A 73 -5.12 15.66 0.20
CA LEU A 73 -6.39 16.11 0.74
C LEU A 73 -6.82 15.21 1.90
N ARG A 74 -7.20 15.82 3.02
CA ARG A 74 -7.62 15.08 4.21
C ARG A 74 -9.03 14.52 4.05
N LEU A 75 -9.26 13.35 4.63
CA LEU A 75 -10.61 12.80 4.76
C LEU A 75 -11.45 13.71 5.67
N PRO A 76 -12.64 14.17 5.23
CA PRO A 76 -13.54 14.90 6.11
C PRO A 76 -13.95 14.06 7.32
N ASN A 77 -13.99 14.66 8.52
CA ASN A 77 -14.38 13.95 9.75
C ASN A 77 -15.82 13.41 9.72
N THR A 78 -16.67 13.96 8.85
CA THR A 78 -18.07 13.54 8.63
C THR A 78 -18.21 12.46 7.55
N THR A 79 -17.10 11.91 7.06
CA THR A 79 -17.14 10.85 6.05
C THR A 79 -17.73 9.58 6.65
N VAL A 80 -18.77 9.05 5.99
CA VAL A 80 -19.39 7.77 6.34
C VAL A 80 -18.98 6.75 5.27
N PRO A 81 -17.89 5.98 5.46
CA PRO A 81 -17.45 5.00 4.48
C PRO A 81 -18.49 3.88 4.31
N SER A 82 -18.65 3.36 3.11
CA SER A 82 -19.62 2.28 2.83
C SER A 82 -19.21 0.92 3.41
N CYS A 83 -17.96 0.79 3.89
CA CYS A 83 -17.39 -0.45 4.41
C CYS A 83 -17.48 -1.64 3.44
N THR A 84 -17.46 -1.34 2.14
CA THR A 84 -17.48 -2.34 1.07
C THR A 84 -16.08 -2.90 0.80
N PRO A 85 -15.98 -4.06 0.13
CA PRO A 85 -14.68 -4.57 -0.36
C PRO A 85 -13.92 -3.53 -1.21
N CYS A 86 -14.63 -2.69 -1.96
CA CYS A 86 -14.02 -1.59 -2.71
C CYS A 86 -13.26 -0.61 -1.83
N VAL A 87 -13.82 -0.19 -0.70
CA VAL A 87 -13.13 0.68 0.28
C VAL A 87 -11.85 0.01 0.76
N GLN A 88 -11.95 -1.28 1.12
CA GLN A 88 -10.82 -2.05 1.62
C GLN A 88 -9.70 -2.14 0.57
N THR A 89 -10.04 -2.48 -0.66
CA THR A 89 -9.07 -2.61 -1.76
C THR A 89 -8.43 -1.27 -2.13
N VAL A 90 -9.21 -0.18 -2.23
CA VAL A 90 -8.68 1.16 -2.53
C VAL A 90 -7.71 1.62 -1.45
N MET A 91 -8.09 1.49 -0.19
CA MET A 91 -7.22 1.86 0.94
C MET A 91 -5.98 0.97 1.00
N HIS A 92 -6.09 -0.33 0.71
CA HIS A 92 -4.93 -1.22 0.59
C HIS A 92 -3.98 -0.78 -0.54
N THR A 93 -4.50 -0.43 -1.71
CA THR A 93 -3.69 0.11 -2.81
C THR A 93 -2.96 1.39 -2.41
N LEU A 94 -3.64 2.30 -1.70
CA LEU A 94 -3.02 3.51 -1.16
C LEU A 94 -1.94 3.19 -0.10
N ALA A 95 -2.18 2.22 0.77
CA ALA A 95 -1.23 1.81 1.81
C ALA A 95 0.07 1.24 1.24
N ALA A 96 -0.01 0.52 0.12
CA ALA A 96 1.14 -0.12 -0.52
C ALA A 96 2.16 0.90 -1.06
N ASP A 97 1.68 2.00 -1.63
CA ASP A 97 2.53 3.03 -2.24
C ASP A 97 2.75 4.26 -1.34
N GLY A 98 1.95 4.42 -0.28
CA GLY A 98 1.96 5.64 0.52
C GLY A 98 3.22 5.87 1.33
N ALA A 99 4.10 4.87 1.47
CA ALA A 99 5.43 5.05 2.06
C ALA A 99 6.30 6.02 1.23
N ASN A 100 6.09 6.09 -0.08
CA ASN A 100 6.91 6.88 -1.00
C ASN A 100 6.29 8.24 -1.34
N LEU A 101 5.06 8.50 -0.88
CA LEU A 101 4.28 9.68 -1.24
C LEU A 101 4.08 10.58 -0.02
N SER A 102 4.85 11.68 0.03
CA SER A 102 4.83 12.61 1.16
C SER A 102 3.44 13.19 1.46
N ALA A 103 2.63 13.41 0.43
CA ALA A 103 1.25 13.87 0.54
C ALA A 103 0.36 12.82 1.24
N LEU A 104 0.50 11.55 0.86
CA LEU A 104 -0.28 10.44 1.39
C LEU A 104 0.13 10.10 2.84
N GLN A 105 1.41 10.22 3.18
CA GLN A 105 1.90 10.07 4.56
C GLN A 105 1.19 11.03 5.55
N LYS A 106 0.80 12.22 5.09
CA LYS A 106 0.13 13.24 5.92
C LYS A 106 -1.37 13.01 6.09
N THR A 107 -2.00 12.28 5.17
CA THR A 107 -3.47 12.14 5.08
C THR A 107 -3.95 10.74 5.44
N TYR A 108 -3.22 9.70 5.01
CA TYR A 108 -3.64 8.31 5.18
C TYR A 108 -3.80 7.88 6.64
N PRO A 109 -2.90 8.20 7.59
CA PRO A 109 -3.04 7.70 8.97
C PRO A 109 -4.36 8.09 9.63
N ALA A 110 -4.76 9.36 9.48
CA ALA A 110 -6.03 9.84 10.00
C ALA A 110 -7.22 9.20 9.27
N ALA A 111 -7.13 9.06 7.94
CA ALA A 111 -8.17 8.41 7.14
C ALA A 111 -8.36 6.94 7.54
N ALA A 112 -7.27 6.18 7.72
CA ALA A 112 -7.31 4.79 8.15
C ALA A 112 -7.94 4.65 9.53
N GLN A 113 -7.69 5.58 10.45
CA GLN A 113 -8.35 5.60 11.76
C GLN A 113 -9.85 5.84 11.64
N THR A 114 -10.29 6.82 10.83
CA THR A 114 -11.72 7.06 10.58
C THR A 114 -12.40 5.84 9.96
N VAL A 115 -11.78 5.22 8.96
CA VAL A 115 -12.32 4.05 8.29
C VAL A 115 -12.38 2.84 9.23
N ASN A 116 -11.33 2.56 9.99
CA ASN A 116 -11.33 1.48 10.98
C ASN A 116 -12.32 1.74 12.13
N GLY A 117 -12.52 3.00 12.52
CA GLY A 117 -13.53 3.37 13.52
C GLY A 117 -14.96 3.11 13.05
N ALA A 118 -15.25 3.31 11.76
CA ALA A 118 -16.57 3.12 11.18
C ALA A 118 -16.85 1.67 10.73
N CYS A 119 -15.86 1.01 10.14
CA CYS A 119 -16.02 -0.28 9.46
C CYS A 119 -15.54 -1.49 10.27
N GLY A 120 -14.94 -1.26 11.44
CA GLY A 120 -14.39 -2.29 12.30
C GLY A 120 -12.87 -2.24 12.40
N ALA A 121 -12.36 -2.72 13.54
CA ALA A 121 -10.93 -2.72 13.81
C ALA A 121 -10.16 -3.49 12.72
N GLN A 122 -9.06 -2.91 12.23
CA GLN A 122 -8.20 -3.49 11.20
C GLN A 122 -8.90 -3.76 9.85
N PHE A 123 -10.00 -3.07 9.55
CA PHE A 123 -10.64 -3.14 8.23
C PHE A 123 -9.68 -2.74 7.11
N VAL A 124 -8.88 -1.70 7.32
CA VAL A 124 -7.79 -1.27 6.44
C VAL A 124 -6.45 -1.29 7.16
N ALA A 125 -5.40 -1.61 6.39
CA ALA A 125 -4.03 -1.61 6.88
C ALA A 125 -3.56 -0.18 7.19
N ASN A 126 -2.59 -0.05 8.09
CA ASN A 126 -1.81 1.17 8.21
C ASN A 126 -0.90 1.32 6.97
N LEU A 127 -0.34 2.51 6.75
CA LEU A 127 0.72 2.67 5.75
C LEU A 127 1.79 1.62 6.02
N ALA A 128 2.16 0.88 4.97
CA ALA A 128 3.39 0.11 5.03
C ALA A 128 4.49 1.14 5.30
N GLN A 129 5.08 1.11 6.50
CA GLN A 129 6.37 1.76 6.68
C GLN A 129 7.28 1.07 5.67
N ALA A 130 7.98 1.82 4.83
CA ALA A 130 8.97 1.24 3.94
C ALA A 130 9.90 0.41 4.82
N ASP A 131 9.70 -0.90 4.81
CA ASP A 131 10.46 -1.82 5.60
C ASP A 131 11.86 -1.75 5.00
N THR A 132 12.77 -1.01 5.63
CA THR A 132 14.21 -1.10 5.34
C THR A 132 14.76 -2.49 5.70
N SER A 133 13.90 -3.44 6.05
CA SER A 133 14.21 -4.84 6.34
C SER A 133 13.85 -5.77 5.19
N GLY A 134 13.99 -5.34 3.94
CA GLY A 134 13.90 -6.17 2.74
C GLY A 134 15.18 -6.96 2.45
N ALA A 135 15.72 -7.68 3.43
CA ALA A 135 16.72 -8.73 3.23
C ALA A 135 16.44 -9.90 4.19
N ARG A 136 15.23 -10.46 4.11
CA ARG A 136 14.93 -11.81 4.60
C ARG A 136 14.02 -12.50 3.60
N GLY A 137 14.43 -13.70 3.20
CA GLY A 137 13.90 -14.51 2.10
C GLY A 137 15.04 -15.36 1.57
N ASP A 138 15.63 -16.20 2.42
CA ASP A 138 15.26 -17.62 2.54
C ASP A 138 16.03 -18.48 1.55
N GLY A 139 17.12 -19.05 2.06
CA GLY A 139 17.95 -20.04 1.39
C GLY A 139 18.72 -20.87 2.41
N ALA A 140 18.09 -21.24 3.52
CA ALA A 140 18.63 -22.23 4.46
C ALA A 140 18.64 -23.61 3.77
N ARG A 141 19.67 -23.89 2.98
CA ARG A 141 20.02 -25.24 2.59
C ARG A 141 20.78 -25.87 3.75
N VAL A 142 20.07 -26.72 4.49
CA VAL A 142 20.64 -27.65 5.46
C VAL A 142 21.63 -28.55 4.73
N ALA A 143 22.92 -28.23 4.81
CA ALA A 143 24.00 -29.12 4.41
C ALA A 143 24.43 -29.92 5.64
N SER A 144 23.76 -31.06 5.87
CA SER A 144 24.17 -32.03 6.88
C SER A 144 25.55 -32.59 6.53
N GLY A 145 26.48 -32.46 7.48
CA GLY A 145 27.88 -32.83 7.33
C GLY A 145 28.08 -34.34 7.15
N VAL A 146 29.03 -34.70 6.29
CA VAL A 146 29.69 -36.01 6.30
C VAL A 146 31.10 -35.77 6.79
N THR A 147 31.31 -35.96 8.10
CA THR A 147 32.64 -36.07 8.68
C THR A 147 33.18 -37.46 8.38
N ALA A 148 34.26 -37.50 7.61
CA ALA A 148 35.08 -38.68 7.42
C ALA A 148 35.67 -39.14 8.77
N GLY A 149 35.50 -40.41 9.12
CA GLY A 149 36.20 -40.98 10.27
C GLY A 149 35.66 -42.33 10.73
N GLY A 150 36.47 -43.37 10.56
CA GLY A 150 36.63 -44.41 11.59
C GLY A 150 35.75 -45.65 11.49
N ALA A 151 36.41 -46.76 11.13
CA ALA A 151 35.93 -48.12 11.27
C ALA A 151 35.62 -48.50 12.73
N ALA A 152 34.54 -49.26 12.96
CA ALA A 152 34.49 -50.30 13.98
C ALA A 152 33.26 -51.22 13.78
N LEU A 153 33.56 -52.52 13.75
CA LEU A 153 32.67 -53.67 13.74
C LEU A 153 31.69 -53.67 14.93
N LEU A 154 30.54 -54.33 14.81
CA LEU A 154 30.16 -55.51 15.62
C LEU A 154 28.77 -56.07 15.26
N LEU A 155 28.71 -57.40 15.27
CA LEU A 155 27.62 -58.31 14.91
C LEU A 155 26.44 -58.29 15.90
N GLY A 156 25.27 -58.70 15.43
CA GLY A 156 24.15 -59.24 16.24
C GLY A 156 22.79 -58.81 15.68
N ALA A 157 22.13 -59.53 14.77
CA ALA A 157 21.49 -60.84 14.88
C ALA A 157 20.13 -60.83 15.65
N LEU A 158 19.07 -61.21 14.91
CA LEU A 158 17.79 -61.82 15.30
C LEU A 158 16.54 -60.97 15.66
N LEU A 159 15.58 -61.06 14.71
CA LEU A 159 14.20 -61.57 14.81
C LEU A 159 13.13 -60.81 15.64
N ALA A 160 12.19 -60.23 14.89
CA ALA A 160 10.73 -60.38 14.96
C ALA A 160 10.06 -60.63 16.33
N LEU A 161 9.24 -59.66 16.78
CA LEU A 161 7.77 -59.71 16.66
C LEU A 161 7.19 -58.31 16.87
#